data_AF-A0A6C0IJP5-F1
#
_entry.id   AF-A0A6C0IJP5-F1
#
_cell.length_a   1.000
_cell.length_b   1.000
_cell.length_c   1.000
_cell.angle_alpha   90.00
_cell.angle_beta   90.00
_cell.angle_gamma   90.00
#
_symmetry.space_group_name_H-M   'P 1'
#
loop_
_entity.id
_entity.type
_entity.pdbx_description
1 polymer ?
#
loop_
_entity_poly.entity_id
_entity_poly.type
_entity_poly.pdbx_seq_one_letter_code
_entity_poly.pdbx_strand_id
1 'polypeptide(L)'
;MNNDYYKKIIYNSGDVFLPESLKHILGIDIIGSSKNTFYISGWSIVHFINGIIVGFLYLYFKYDIHSYTLKLLTLHTFWELWQVLIGMAKPYKLTGRSNLIDSIMDTVLFMLGAYLIRFLMLEVL
;
A
#
# COMPACT_ATOMS: atom_id res chain seq x y z
N MET A 1 -13.32 -27.56 11.98
CA MET A 1 -13.16 -26.09 12.05
C MET A 1 -13.61 -25.50 10.73
N ASN A 2 -14.55 -24.56 10.74
CA ASN A 2 -15.21 -24.08 9.53
C ASN A 2 -14.23 -23.31 8.62
N ASN A 3 -14.26 -23.64 7.33
CA ASN A 3 -13.50 -22.97 6.26
C ASN A 3 -13.68 -21.43 6.29
N ASP A 4 -14.85 -20.96 6.73
CA ASP A 4 -15.17 -19.55 6.90
C ASP A 4 -14.35 -18.84 7.99
N TYR A 5 -13.92 -19.56 9.03
CA TYR A 5 -13.09 -18.99 10.10
C TYR A 5 -11.70 -18.63 9.58
N TYR A 6 -11.07 -19.54 8.83
CA TYR A 6 -9.76 -19.29 8.22
C TYR A 6 -9.83 -18.21 7.14
N LYS A 7 -10.87 -18.22 6.30
CA LYS A 7 -11.11 -17.14 5.33
C LYS A 7 -11.24 -15.79 6.03
N LYS A 8 -11.94 -15.72 7.17
CA LYS A 8 -12.10 -14.48 7.93
C LYS A 8 -10.79 -14.02 8.57
N ILE A 9 -9.97 -14.93 9.11
CA ILE A 9 -8.64 -14.59 9.65
C ILE A 9 -7.71 -14.09 8.54
N ILE A 10 -7.68 -14.77 7.40
CA ILE A 10 -6.82 -14.42 6.26
C ILE A 10 -7.28 -13.10 5.62
N TYR A 11 -8.58 -12.91 5.43
CA TYR A 11 -9.12 -11.64 4.96
C TYR A 11 -8.84 -10.51 5.95
N ASN A 12 -9.04 -10.76 7.24
CA ASN A 12 -8.68 -9.78 8.27
C ASN A 12 -7.18 -9.57 8.38
N SER A 13 -6.31 -10.48 7.89
CA SER A 13 -4.85 -10.38 8.05
C SER A 13 -4.25 -9.09 7.51
N GLY A 14 -4.88 -8.48 6.50
CA GLY A 14 -4.47 -7.18 5.98
C GLY A 14 -4.85 -5.99 6.85
N ASP A 15 -5.93 -6.13 7.63
CA ASP A 15 -6.58 -5.06 8.39
C ASP A 15 -6.74 -5.40 9.89
N VAL A 16 -6.03 -6.42 10.41
CA VAL A 16 -6.31 -7.07 11.73
C VAL A 16 -6.37 -6.06 12.85
N PHE A 17 -5.54 -5.03 12.74
CA PHE A 17 -5.32 -4.03 13.78
C PHE A 17 -6.06 -2.72 13.50
N LEU A 18 -6.83 -2.62 12.42
CA LEU A 18 -7.53 -1.40 12.04
C LEU A 18 -8.99 -1.42 12.55
N PRO A 19 -9.38 -0.48 13.44
CA PRO A 19 -10.77 -0.28 13.81
C PRO A 19 -11.65 0.02 12.58
N GLU A 20 -12.89 -0.47 12.59
CA GLU A 20 -13.85 -0.26 11.48
C GLU A 20 -14.08 1.23 11.17
N SER A 21 -14.04 2.10 12.18
CA SER A 21 -14.11 3.55 11.99
C SER A 21 -12.97 4.10 11.13
N LEU A 22 -11.74 3.60 11.34
CA LEU A 22 -10.59 3.97 10.52
C LEU A 22 -10.72 3.42 9.11
N LYS A 23 -11.18 2.17 8.93
CA LYS A 23 -11.43 1.62 7.59
C LYS A 23 -12.43 2.46 6.79
N HIS A 24 -13.48 2.94 7.46
CA HIS A 24 -14.46 3.82 6.82
C HIS A 24 -13.84 5.14 6.37
N ILE A 25 -12.99 5.75 7.21
CA ILE A 25 -12.26 6.99 6.87
C ILE A 25 -11.30 6.75 5.71
N LEU A 26 -10.55 5.64 5.74
CA LEU A 26 -9.59 5.30 4.68
C LEU A 26 -10.26 4.98 3.34
N GLY A 27 -11.51 4.48 3.38
CA GLY A 27 -12.33 4.23 2.20
C GLY A 27 -13.00 5.46 1.59
N ILE A 28 -12.74 6.66 2.11
CA ILE A 28 -13.23 7.92 1.51
C ILE A 28 -12.38 8.28 0.29
N ASP A 29 -13.05 8.56 -0.82
CA ASP A 29 -12.42 9.09 -2.03
C ASP A 29 -12.06 10.57 -1.78
N ILE A 30 -10.77 10.91 -1.84
CA ILE A 30 -10.23 12.25 -1.58
C ILE A 30 -10.15 13.04 -2.89
N ILE A 31 -9.67 12.39 -3.96
CA ILE A 31 -9.62 12.95 -5.31
C ILE A 31 -10.30 11.97 -6.26
N GLY A 32 -11.09 12.50 -7.20
CA GLY A 32 -11.82 11.69 -8.17
C GLY A 32 -12.98 10.94 -7.54
N SER A 33 -13.27 9.75 -8.05
CA SER A 33 -14.29 8.87 -7.48
C SER A 33 -13.98 7.42 -7.79
N SER A 34 -14.16 6.54 -6.80
CA SER A 34 -14.06 5.10 -6.96
C SER A 34 -15.09 4.50 -7.93
N LYS A 35 -16.09 5.29 -8.37
CA LYS A 35 -17.00 4.93 -9.46
C LYS A 35 -16.40 5.19 -10.86
N ASN A 36 -15.33 5.97 -10.93
CA ASN A 36 -14.62 6.30 -12.16
C ASN A 36 -13.32 5.50 -12.27
N THR A 37 -12.57 5.72 -13.34
CA THR A 37 -11.31 5.04 -13.65
C THR A 37 -10.17 5.42 -12.68
N PHE A 38 -10.21 6.64 -12.13
CA PHE A 38 -9.15 7.18 -11.29
C PHE A 38 -9.71 7.78 -10.01
N TYR A 39 -9.09 7.42 -8.89
CA TYR A 39 -9.33 8.05 -7.59
C TYR A 39 -8.09 7.94 -6.70
N ILE A 40 -8.02 8.80 -5.70
CA ILE A 40 -7.07 8.70 -4.58
C ILE A 40 -7.93 8.62 -3.33
N SER A 41 -7.68 7.61 -2.50
CA SER A 41 -8.42 7.39 -1.25
C SER A 41 -7.53 7.64 -0.04
N GLY A 42 -8.11 7.54 1.16
CA GLY A 42 -7.31 7.52 2.38
C GLY A 42 -6.30 6.38 2.43
N TRP A 43 -6.61 5.22 1.83
CA TRP A 43 -5.64 4.13 1.67
C TRP A 43 -4.40 4.56 0.88
N SER A 44 -4.60 5.29 -0.21
CA SER A 44 -3.51 5.82 -1.03
C SER A 44 -2.58 6.75 -0.24
N ILE A 45 -3.12 7.53 0.72
CA ILE A 45 -2.32 8.31 1.66
C ILE A 45 -1.52 7.41 2.61
N VAL A 46 -2.14 6.34 3.13
CA VAL A 46 -1.45 5.37 3.98
C VAL A 46 -0.30 4.70 3.24
N HIS A 47 -0.46 4.38 1.96
CA HIS A 47 0.63 3.86 1.13
C HIS A 47 1.80 4.84 1.01
N PHE A 48 1.53 6.13 0.80
CA PHE A 48 2.56 7.16 0.80
C PHE A 48 3.31 7.23 2.15
N ILE A 49 2.57 7.27 3.27
CA ILE A 49 3.16 7.29 4.63
C ILE A 49 3.99 6.03 4.90
N ASN A 50 3.50 4.86 4.49
CA ASN A 50 4.23 3.60 4.62
C ASN A 50 5.53 3.62 3.81
N GLY A 51 5.52 4.22 2.61
CA GLY A 51 6.72 4.44 1.81
C GLY A 51 7.79 5.24 2.55
N ILE A 52 7.38 6.32 3.22
CA ILE A 52 8.27 7.13 4.08
C ILE A 52 8.83 6.27 5.22
N ILE A 53 7.97 5.59 5.98
CA ILE A 53 8.40 4.82 7.17
C ILE A 53 9.34 3.68 6.77
N VAL A 54 8.95 2.86 5.79
CA VAL A 54 9.75 1.72 5.35
C VAL A 54 11.06 2.19 4.71
N GLY A 55 11.01 3.26 3.92
CA GLY A 55 12.19 3.90 3.36
C GLY A 55 13.17 4.37 4.44
N PHE A 56 12.66 5.05 5.47
CA PHE A 56 13.44 5.50 6.62
C PHE A 56 14.08 4.32 7.35
N LEU A 57 13.29 3.28 7.67
CA LEU A 57 13.80 2.09 8.35
C LEU A 57 14.89 1.39 7.53
N TYR A 58 14.71 1.28 6.21
CA TYR A 58 15.69 0.65 5.33
C TYR A 58 17.05 1.36 5.41
N LEU A 59 17.07 2.70 5.36
CA LEU A 59 18.31 3.48 5.48
C LEU A 59 18.86 3.47 6.90
N TYR A 60 17.98 3.56 7.91
CA TYR A 60 18.35 3.51 9.33
C TYR A 60 19.10 2.22 9.69
N PHE A 61 18.65 1.08 9.17
CA PHE A 61 19.33 -0.21 9.35
C PHE A 61 20.56 -0.40 8.45
N LYS A 62 20.98 0.63 7.70
CA LYS A 62 22.16 0.63 6.84
C LYS A 62 22.15 -0.46 5.76
N TYR A 63 20.96 -0.79 5.24
CA TYR A 63 20.88 -1.64 4.06
C TYR A 63 21.43 -0.92 2.83
N ASP A 64 21.85 -1.70 1.83
CA ASP A 64 22.48 -1.17 0.61
C ASP A 64 21.61 -0.15 -0.14
N ILE A 65 22.13 1.06 -0.27
CA ILE A 65 21.49 2.20 -0.93
C ILE A 65 21.36 2.00 -2.45
N HIS A 66 22.28 1.27 -3.09
CA HIS A 66 22.26 1.06 -4.54
C HIS A 66 21.05 0.23 -4.97
N SER A 67 20.63 -0.71 -4.10
CA SER A 67 19.45 -1.53 -4.31
C SER A 67 18.17 -0.99 -3.66
N TYR A 68 18.21 0.19 -3.01
CA TYR A 68 17.09 0.78 -2.26
C TYR A 68 15.78 0.79 -3.04
N THR A 69 15.78 1.46 -4.21
CA THR A 69 14.56 1.65 -5.01
C THR A 69 14.00 0.32 -5.49
N LEU A 70 14.86 -0.59 -5.96
CA LEU A 70 14.43 -1.89 -6.46
C LEU A 70 13.85 -2.76 -5.35
N LYS A 71 14.52 -2.84 -4.20
CA LYS A 71 14.06 -3.67 -3.08
C LYS A 71 12.75 -3.18 -2.47
N LEU A 72 12.58 -1.86 -2.33
CA LEU A 72 11.32 -1.30 -1.83
C LEU A 72 10.17 -1.50 -2.83
N LEU A 73 10.44 -1.37 -4.13
CA LEU A 73 9.45 -1.70 -5.16
C LEU A 73 9.06 -3.18 -5.10
N THR A 74 10.05 -4.08 -4.99
CA THR A 74 9.80 -5.53 -4.87
C THR A 74 9.00 -5.87 -3.61
N LEU A 75 9.34 -5.27 -2.47
CA LEU A 75 8.61 -5.46 -1.22
C LEU A 75 7.15 -5.04 -1.35
N HIS A 76 6.90 -3.85 -1.89
CA HIS A 76 5.54 -3.34 -2.05
C HIS A 76 4.75 -4.13 -3.10
N THR A 77 5.40 -4.56 -4.19
CA THR A 77 4.77 -5.47 -5.17
C THR A 77 4.32 -6.79 -4.53
N PHE A 78 5.13 -7.38 -3.64
CA PHE A 78 4.72 -8.58 -2.90
C PHE A 78 3.57 -8.32 -1.94
N TRP A 79 3.52 -7.13 -1.33
CA TRP A 79 2.40 -6.71 -0.48
C TRP A 79 1.10 -6.60 -1.29
N GLU A 80 1.11 -5.91 -2.42
CA GLU A 80 -0.07 -5.79 -3.31
C GLU A 80 -0.53 -7.16 -3.80
N LEU A 81 0.41 -8.03 -4.21
CA LEU A 81 0.10 -9.41 -4.60
C LEU A 81 -0.55 -10.18 -3.45
N TRP A 82 -0.05 -10.02 -2.22
CA TRP A 82 -0.66 -10.62 -1.04
C TRP A 82 -2.11 -10.14 -0.85
N GLN A 83 -2.38 -8.83 -0.94
CA GLN A 83 -3.73 -8.28 -0.82
C GLN A 83 -4.70 -8.82 -1.88
N VAL A 84 -4.20 -9.08 -3.09
CA VAL A 84 -4.94 -9.76 -4.16
C VAL A 84 -5.27 -11.20 -3.78
N LEU A 85 -4.28 -11.97 -3.30
CA LEU A 85 -4.45 -13.38 -2.95
C LEU A 85 -5.47 -13.58 -1.82
N ILE A 86 -5.54 -12.66 -0.87
CA ILE A 86 -6.50 -12.71 0.25
C ILE A 86 -7.84 -12.07 -0.07
N GLY A 87 -8.02 -11.56 -1.29
CA GLY A 87 -9.28 -11.04 -1.80
C GLY A 87 -9.67 -9.65 -1.27
N MET A 88 -8.73 -8.90 -0.70
CA MET A 88 -8.94 -7.48 -0.36
C MET A 88 -8.83 -6.58 -1.58
N ALA A 89 -7.89 -6.89 -2.48
CA ALA A 89 -7.81 -6.27 -3.80
C ALA A 89 -8.49 -7.19 -4.84
N LYS A 90 -9.31 -6.64 -5.74
CA LYS A 90 -9.95 -7.41 -6.81
C LYS A 90 -9.16 -7.20 -8.11
N PRO A 91 -8.30 -8.14 -8.52
CA PRO A 91 -7.28 -7.91 -9.55
C PRO A 91 -7.78 -7.71 -11.00
N TYR A 92 -9.09 -7.59 -11.26
CA TYR A 92 -9.61 -7.76 -12.63
C TYR A 92 -10.64 -6.70 -13.08
N LYS A 93 -10.87 -5.64 -12.31
CA LYS A 93 -11.71 -4.53 -12.77
C LYS A 93 -10.81 -3.36 -13.17
N LEU A 94 -11.16 -2.69 -14.27
CA LEU A 94 -10.52 -1.43 -14.70
C LEU A 94 -11.14 -0.20 -14.03
N THR A 95 -12.28 -0.37 -13.36
CA THR A 95 -13.04 0.67 -12.66
C THR A 95 -13.63 0.10 -11.37
N GLY A 96 -14.02 0.96 -10.42
CA GLY A 96 -14.54 0.52 -9.11
C GLY A 96 -13.48 0.57 -8.01
N ARG A 97 -13.90 0.34 -6.75
CA ARG A 97 -12.97 0.16 -5.62
C ARG A 97 -12.11 -1.09 -5.81
N SER A 98 -10.84 -0.99 -5.43
CA SER A 98 -9.88 -2.10 -5.42
C SER A 98 -9.61 -2.67 -6.82
N ASN A 99 -9.41 -1.76 -7.78
CA ASN A 99 -9.19 -2.05 -9.20
C ASN A 99 -7.67 -2.05 -9.51
N LEU A 100 -7.26 -2.43 -10.73
CA LEU A 100 -5.83 -2.46 -11.10
C LEU A 100 -5.15 -1.07 -10.97
N ILE A 101 -5.89 0.00 -11.25
CA ILE A 101 -5.40 1.37 -11.21
C ILE A 101 -5.14 1.82 -9.77
N ASP A 102 -5.95 1.35 -8.82
CA ASP A 102 -5.77 1.56 -7.38
C ASP A 102 -4.42 1.00 -6.92
N SER A 103 -4.12 -0.26 -7.23
CA SER A 103 -2.85 -0.89 -6.87
C SER A 103 -1.64 -0.22 -7.54
N ILE A 104 -1.78 0.24 -8.79
CA ILE A 104 -0.75 1.06 -9.45
C ILE A 104 -0.55 2.38 -8.72
N MET A 105 -1.64 3.07 -8.34
CA MET A 105 -1.58 4.34 -7.63
C MET A 105 -0.94 4.19 -6.26
N ASP A 106 -1.34 3.17 -5.52
CA ASP A 106 -0.80 2.86 -4.20
C ASP A 106 0.69 2.51 -4.29
N THR A 107 1.11 1.80 -5.34
CA THR A 107 2.54 1.56 -5.65
C THR A 107 3.28 2.85 -5.95
N VAL A 108 2.74 3.71 -6.81
CA VAL A 108 3.36 5.00 -7.14
C VAL A 108 3.52 5.86 -5.89
N LEU A 109 2.48 5.97 -5.06
CA LEU A 109 2.50 6.76 -3.84
C LEU A 109 3.46 6.19 -2.79
N PHE A 110 3.49 4.87 -2.60
CA PHE A 110 4.49 4.23 -1.76
C PHE A 110 5.91 4.57 -2.22
N MET A 111 6.19 4.42 -3.51
CA MET A 111 7.51 4.71 -4.07
C MET A 111 7.88 6.18 -3.97
N LEU A 112 6.93 7.11 -4.12
CA LEU A 112 7.15 8.54 -3.92
C LEU A 112 7.54 8.86 -2.47
N GLY A 113 6.87 8.25 -1.48
CA GLY A 113 7.22 8.40 -0.07
C GLY A 113 8.63 7.87 0.24
N ALA A 114 8.96 6.71 -0.29
CA ALA A 114 10.30 6.13 -0.15
C ALA A 114 11.38 6.97 -0.84
N TYR A 115 11.08 7.54 -2.02
CA TYR A 115 11.99 8.40 -2.76
C TYR A 115 12.29 9.70 -2.01
N LEU A 116 11.28 10.31 -1.39
CA LEU A 116 11.44 11.50 -0.56
C LEU A 116 12.47 11.27 0.55
N ILE A 117 12.40 10.12 1.23
CA ILE A 117 13.38 9.76 2.26
C ILE A 117 14.78 9.58 1.69
N ARG A 118 14.92 8.90 0.56
CA ARG A 118 16.22 8.73 -0.10
C ARG A 118 16.85 10.09 -0.41
N PHE A 119 16.06 11.04 -0.92
CA PHE A 119 16.53 12.39 -1.20
C PHE A 119 16.98 13.11 0.08
N LEU A 120 16.13 13.15 1.11
CA LEU A 120 16.41 13.85 2.37
C LEU A 120 17.61 13.28 3.14
N MET A 121 17.82 11.96 3.11
CA MET A 121 18.89 11.30 3.86
C MET A 121 20.24 11.34 3.14
N LEU A 122 20.25 11.39 1.81
CA LEU A 122 21.49 11.53 1.02
C LEU A 122 22.09 12.94 1.10
N GLU A 123 21.30 13.95 1.46
CA GLU A 123 21.82 15.30 1.74
C GLU A 123 22.49 15.43 3.12
N VAL A 124 22.29 14.43 4.00
CA VAL A 124 22.76 14.44 5.40
C VAL A 124 23.93 13.47 5.64
N LEU A 125 24.18 12.54 4.72
CA LEU A 125 25.27 11.54 4.75
C LEU A 125 26.43 11.96 3.84
#